data_AF-A0A0U0ZU27-F1
#
_entry.id   AF-A0A0U0ZU27-F1
#
_cell.length_a   1.000
_cell.length_b   1.000
_cell.length_c   1.000
_cell.angle_alpha   90.00
_cell.angle_beta   90.00
_cell.angle_gamma   90.00
#
_symmetry.space_group_name_H-M   'P 1'
#
loop_
_entity.id
_entity.type
_entity.pdbx_description
1 polymer ?
#
loop_
_entity_poly.entity_id
_entity_poly.type
_entity_poly.pdbx_seq_one_letter_code
_entity_poly.pdbx_strand_id
1 'polypeptide(L)' 'MTEHDALLAIQDLMDEAEWTPDTLNGIADIMCQAGYQIRDTD' A
#
# COMPACT_ATOMS: atom_id res chain seq x y z
N MET A 1 -4.36 9.72 -6.95
CA MET A 1 -2.96 9.24 -6.97
C MET A 1 -2.72 8.52 -8.30
N THR A 2 -1.56 8.66 -8.94
CA THR A 2 -1.24 7.83 -10.12
C THR A 2 -0.64 6.49 -9.68
N GLU A 3 -0.61 5.50 -10.58
CA GLU A 3 0.03 4.19 -10.29
C GLU A 3 1.51 4.35 -9.91
N HIS A 4 2.20 5.31 -10.55
CA HIS A 4 3.60 5.59 -10.25
C HIS A 4 3.80 6.14 -8.84
N ASP A 5 2.97 7.10 -8.43
CA ASP A 5 3.02 7.68 -7.08
C ASP A 5 2.72 6.62 -6.00
N ALA A 6 1.79 5.71 -6.28
CA ALA A 6 1.42 4.62 -5.38
C ALA A 6 2.60 3.67 -5.13
N LEU A 7 3.35 3.33 -6.17
CA LEU A 7 4.52 2.46 -6.05
C LEU A 7 5.66 3.12 -5.27
N LEU A 8 5.86 4.43 -5.41
CA LEU A 8 6.83 5.18 -4.60
C LEU A 8 6.42 5.20 -3.12
N ALA A 9 5.14 5.49 -2.84
CA ALA A 9 4.63 5.49 -1.47
C ALA A 9 4.73 4.10 -0.81
N ILE A 10 4.50 3.02 -1.57
CA ILE A 10 4.69 1.64 -1.09
C ILE A 10 6.17 1.37 -0.83
N GLN A 11 7.08 1.81 -1.70
CA GLN A 11 8.53 1.65 -1.46
C GLN A 11 8.97 2.37 -0.19
N ASP A 12 8.55 3.62 0.01
CA ASP A 12 8.87 4.39 1.21
C ASP A 12 8.31 3.73 2.47
N LEU A 13 7.09 3.17 2.40
CA LEU A 13 6.46 2.44 3.51
C LEU A 13 7.18 1.13 3.83
N MET A 14 7.77 0.48 2.82
CA MET A 14 8.49 -0.78 2.97
C MET A 14 9.96 -0.60 3.33
N ASP A 15 10.50 0.62 3.25
CA ASP A 15 11.89 0.90 3.57
C ASP A 15 12.13 0.77 5.08
N GLU A 16 13.02 -0.15 5.44
CA GLU A 16 13.34 -0.55 6.83
C GLU A 16 12.14 -1.02 7.69
N ALA A 17 10.95 -1.19 7.10
CA ALA A 17 9.75 -1.60 7.82
C ALA A 17 9.68 -3.12 8.04
N GLU A 18 9.20 -3.52 9.22
CA GLU A 18 8.83 -4.91 9.49
C GLU A 18 7.52 -5.25 8.76
N TRP A 19 7.44 -6.45 8.18
CA TRP A 19 6.26 -6.95 7.47
C TRP A 19 5.18 -7.41 8.45
N THR A 20 4.61 -6.45 9.16
CA THR A 20 3.50 -6.66 10.09
C THR A 20 2.16 -6.49 9.36
N PRO A 21 1.04 -6.93 9.98
CA PRO A 21 -0.29 -6.65 9.46
C PRO A 21 -0.54 -5.15 9.21
N ASP A 22 0.03 -4.26 10.03
CA ASP A 22 -0.15 -2.81 9.88
C ASP A 22 0.54 -2.29 8.61
N THR A 23 1.75 -2.78 8.31
CA THR A 23 2.45 -2.45 7.05
C THR A 23 1.66 -2.95 5.85
N LEU A 24 1.10 -4.16 5.91
CA LEU A 24 0.27 -4.72 4.85
C LEU A 24 -1.03 -3.92 4.63
N ASN A 25 -1.67 -3.49 5.71
CA ASN A 25 -2.86 -2.64 5.65
C ASN A 25 -2.51 -1.26 5.05
N GLY A 26 -1.37 -0.69 5.40
CA GLY A 26 -0.89 0.56 4.79
C GLY A 26 -0.66 0.44 3.28
N ILE A 27 -0.08 -0.68 2.82
CA ILE A 27 0.05 -0.96 1.38
C ILE A 27 -1.33 -1.07 0.73
N ALA A 28 -2.27 -1.79 1.35
CA ALA A 28 -3.63 -1.94 0.83
C ALA A 28 -4.34 -0.60 0.68
N ASP A 29 -4.22 0.29 1.66
CA ASP A 29 -4.78 1.65 1.60
C ASP A 29 -4.19 2.47 0.46
N ILE A 30 -2.87 2.39 0.24
CA ILE A 30 -2.21 3.07 -0.88
C ILE A 30 -2.73 2.52 -2.22
N MET A 31 -2.87 1.20 -2.36
CA MET A 31 -3.42 0.59 -3.57
C MET A 31 -4.88 1.02 -3.82
N CYS A 32 -5.72 1.08 -2.79
CA CYS A 32 -7.09 1.57 -2.88
C CYS A 32 -7.14 3.04 -3.33
N GLN A 33 -6.26 3.89 -2.81
CA GLN A 33 -6.15 5.30 -3.22
C GLN A 33 -5.68 5.48 -4.67
N ALA A 34 -4.99 4.48 -5.23
CA ALA A 34 -4.63 4.43 -6.65
C ALA A 34 -5.77 3.92 -7.55
N GLY A 35 -6.89 3.48 -6.97
CA GLY A 35 -8.07 2.99 -7.68
C GLY A 35 -8.10 1.47 -7.86
N TYR A 36 -7.18 0.72 -7.23
CA TYR A 36 -7.26 -0.73 -7.20
C TYR A 36 -8.31 -1.19 -6.19
N GLN A 37 -8.93 -2.34 -6.47
CA GLN A 37 -9.84 -3.01 -5.54
C GLN A 37 -9.15 -4.23 -4.97
N ILE A 38 -8.90 -4.24 -3.66
CA ILE A 38 -8.39 -5.42 -2.95
C ILE A 38 -9.57 -6.28 -2.50
N ARG A 39 -9.47 -7.59 -2.71
CA ARG A 39 -10.59 -8.52 -2.52
C ARG A 39 -10.88 -8.88 -1.06
N ASP A 40 -9.89 -8.79 -0.19
CA ASP A 40 -9.94 -9.32 1.18
C ASP A 40 -9.62 -8.24 2.23
N THR A 41 -10.17 -7.03 2.09
CA THR A 41 -10.00 -5.91 3.07
C THR A 41 -11.11 -5.84 4.14
N ASP A 42 -11.92 -6.90 4.27
CA ASP A 42 -13.07 -6.96 5.18
C ASP A 42 -12.79 -7.77 6.46
#